data_AF-A0A9E2K913-F1
#
_entry.id   AF-A0A9E2K913-F1
#
_cell.length_a   1.000
_cell.length_b   1.000
_cell.length_c   1.000
_cell.angle_alpha   90.00
_cell.angle_beta   90.00
_cell.angle_gamma   90.00
#
_symmetry.space_group_name_H-M   'P 1'
#
loop_
_entity.id
_entity.type
_entity.pdbx_description
1 polymer ?
#
loop_
_entity_poly.entity_id
_entity_poly.type
_entity_poly.pdbx_seq_one_letter_code
_entity_poly.pdbx_strand_id
1 'polypeptide(L)'
;YATYTGSDPRKVPAVLLTIAFVEEAFGAWHVEGGLGGLATTLESRVKDLGVDLRLNSSVANILLKGTVAVGVQLEDGSEHYSDVVVANADADLIYNKLLPKVKKTSRARKALKKATPSLSGFSLLLGLSGKSDLGHHTVLFPENYDAEFDQIFKEKQPVSDPAIYICNPNDSKMIKDQFSENWFVLVNAPRHEPDLGFDWRKPGIKEGYANHIIDLMEKRGLEVRSRLKVMEIRTPADLEMNVLAPGGSIYGTSSNGMRSAFLRAKNRSPIKNLYCVGGSAHPGGGLPLVGISAEIVATAVEE
;
A
#
# COMPACT_ATOMS: atom_id res chain seq x y z
N TYR A 1 -3.46 5.24 -15.01
CA TYR A 1 -4.55 5.08 -14.02
C TYR A 1 -4.77 3.65 -13.52
N ALA A 2 -4.62 2.58 -14.32
CA ALA A 2 -4.75 1.20 -13.79
C ALA A 2 -3.78 0.87 -12.63
N THR A 3 -2.61 1.51 -12.64
CA THR A 3 -1.60 1.45 -11.58
C THR A 3 -2.08 2.03 -10.24
N TYR A 4 -3.11 2.89 -10.22
CA TYR A 4 -3.73 3.41 -8.99
C TYR A 4 -4.50 2.35 -8.20
N THR A 5 -4.71 1.18 -8.80
CA THR A 5 -5.22 -0.02 -8.11
C THR A 5 -4.24 -1.18 -8.25
N GLY A 6 -2.98 -0.91 -8.57
CA GLY A 6 -1.91 -1.87 -8.78
C GLY A 6 -2.25 -2.98 -9.77
N SER A 7 -2.88 -2.62 -10.88
CA SER A 7 -3.46 -3.52 -11.87
C SER A 7 -2.84 -3.35 -13.26
N ASP A 8 -3.00 -4.36 -14.11
CA ASP A 8 -2.52 -4.35 -15.51
C ASP A 8 -3.51 -3.54 -16.37
N PRO A 9 -3.09 -2.43 -17.02
CA PRO A 9 -3.98 -1.58 -17.82
C PRO A 9 -4.67 -2.33 -18.96
N ARG A 10 -4.10 -3.46 -19.42
CA ARG A 10 -4.65 -4.29 -20.50
C ARG A 10 -5.78 -5.21 -20.02
N LYS A 11 -6.02 -5.30 -18.70
CA LYS A 11 -6.98 -6.23 -18.07
C LYS A 11 -8.02 -5.56 -17.16
N VAL A 12 -7.87 -4.26 -16.89
CA VAL A 12 -8.81 -3.53 -16.05
C VAL A 12 -10.07 -3.12 -16.81
N PRO A 13 -11.22 -3.03 -16.12
CA PRO A 13 -12.43 -2.46 -16.72
C PRO A 13 -12.30 -0.94 -16.96
N ALA A 14 -12.97 -0.44 -18.00
CA ALA A 14 -12.97 0.98 -18.39
C ALA A 14 -13.47 1.93 -17.28
N VAL A 15 -14.22 1.43 -16.29
CA VAL A 15 -14.68 2.22 -15.13
C VAL A 15 -13.53 2.88 -14.37
N LEU A 16 -12.30 2.37 -14.44
CA LEU A 16 -11.14 3.02 -13.80
C LEU A 16 -10.77 4.37 -14.42
N LEU A 17 -11.30 4.72 -15.61
CA LEU A 17 -11.17 6.08 -16.16
C LEU A 17 -11.86 7.15 -15.30
N THR A 18 -12.78 6.75 -14.42
CA THR A 18 -13.36 7.66 -13.42
C THR A 18 -12.32 8.26 -12.48
N ILE A 19 -11.18 7.57 -12.26
CA ILE A 19 -10.07 8.12 -11.46
C ILE A 19 -9.48 9.37 -12.14
N ALA A 20 -9.26 9.29 -13.45
CA ALA A 20 -8.76 10.43 -14.22
C ALA A 20 -9.74 11.61 -14.17
N PHE A 21 -11.04 11.32 -14.34
CA PHE A 21 -12.08 12.34 -14.21
C PHE A 21 -12.07 12.99 -12.82
N VAL A 22 -11.89 12.22 -11.74
CA VAL A 22 -11.87 12.77 -10.39
C VAL A 22 -10.70 13.73 -10.20
N GLU A 23 -9.50 13.36 -10.65
CA GLU A 23 -8.33 14.24 -10.57
C GLU A 23 -8.49 15.50 -11.42
N GLU A 24 -9.00 15.38 -12.64
CA GLU A 24 -9.17 16.50 -13.56
C GLU A 24 -10.31 17.45 -13.13
N ALA A 25 -11.43 16.90 -12.68
CA ALA A 25 -12.62 17.68 -12.35
C ALA A 25 -12.57 18.31 -10.95
N PHE A 26 -11.98 17.63 -9.97
CA PHE A 26 -11.94 18.12 -8.58
C PHE A 26 -10.56 18.66 -8.19
N GLY A 27 -9.51 18.29 -8.92
CA GLY A 27 -8.14 18.73 -8.66
C GLY A 27 -7.31 17.74 -7.84
N ALA A 28 -6.06 18.13 -7.59
CA ALA A 28 -5.12 17.43 -6.73
C ALA A 28 -4.66 18.35 -5.60
N TRP A 29 -4.58 17.81 -4.38
CA TRP A 29 -4.21 18.57 -3.19
C TRP A 29 -2.93 18.02 -2.57
N HIS A 30 -2.09 18.93 -2.08
CA HIS A 30 -0.92 18.62 -1.26
C HIS A 30 -1.21 18.99 0.20
N VAL A 31 -0.88 18.10 1.12
CA VAL A 31 -0.92 18.39 2.56
C VAL A 31 0.39 19.03 2.94
N GLU A 32 0.34 20.28 3.43
CA GLU A 32 1.53 20.99 3.89
C GLU A 32 2.27 20.19 4.98
N GLY A 33 3.58 20.02 4.84
CA GLY A 33 4.40 19.13 5.68
C GLY A 33 4.31 17.64 5.30
N GLY A 34 3.53 17.30 4.28
CA GLY A 34 3.41 15.97 3.70
C GLY A 34 2.29 15.10 4.30
N LEU A 35 2.01 13.98 3.62
CA LEU A 35 0.92 13.06 3.97
C LEU A 35 1.03 12.47 5.39
N GLY A 36 2.23 12.39 5.97
CA GLY A 36 2.45 11.93 7.34
C GLY A 36 1.66 12.76 8.37
N GLY A 37 1.40 14.03 8.09
CA GLY A 37 0.61 14.90 8.96
C GLY A 37 -0.83 14.43 9.17
N LEU A 38 -1.42 13.71 8.21
CA LEU A 38 -2.76 13.12 8.37
C LEU A 38 -2.79 12.07 9.49
N ALA A 39 -1.78 11.21 9.55
CA ALA A 39 -1.68 10.18 10.59
C ALA A 39 -1.52 10.80 11.97
N THR A 40 -0.64 11.80 12.11
CA THR A 40 -0.43 12.53 13.37
C THR A 40 -1.70 13.28 13.81
N THR A 41 -2.42 13.90 12.88
CA THR A 41 -3.67 14.60 13.17
C THR A 41 -4.75 13.63 13.66
N LEU A 42 -4.89 12.48 13.00
CA LEU A 42 -5.81 11.42 13.43
C LEU A 42 -5.44 10.87 14.81
N GLU A 43 -4.16 10.61 15.06
CA GLU A 43 -3.67 10.16 16.37
C GLU A 43 -4.05 11.15 17.48
N SER A 44 -3.81 12.45 17.28
CA SER A 44 -4.21 13.48 18.23
C SER A 44 -5.70 13.45 18.46
N ARG A 45 -6.50 13.39 17.39
CA ARG A 45 -7.95 13.45 17.49
C ARG A 45 -8.53 12.26 18.25
N VAL A 46 -8.02 11.05 18.04
CA VAL A 46 -8.53 9.87 18.77
C VAL A 46 -8.13 9.91 20.25
N LYS A 47 -6.95 10.44 20.59
CA LYS A 47 -6.55 10.68 21.99
C LYS A 47 -7.46 11.70 22.67
N ASP A 48 -7.80 12.80 21.99
CA ASP A 48 -8.74 13.82 22.50
C ASP A 48 -10.14 13.24 22.77
N LEU A 49 -10.53 12.21 22.03
CA LEU A 49 -11.78 11.46 22.21
C LEU A 49 -11.68 10.37 23.29
N GLY A 50 -10.54 10.22 23.96
CA GLY A 50 -10.33 9.25 25.04
C GLY A 50 -10.03 7.83 24.57
N VAL A 51 -9.63 7.63 23.31
CA VAL A 51 -9.23 6.31 22.80
C VAL A 51 -7.85 5.93 23.36
N ASP A 52 -7.76 4.75 23.98
CA ASP A 52 -6.49 4.15 24.43
C ASP A 52 -5.71 3.62 23.21
N LEU A 53 -4.51 4.18 22.96
CA LEU A 53 -3.62 3.78 21.89
C LEU A 53 -2.42 3.01 22.42
N ARG A 54 -2.31 1.74 22.02
CA ARG A 54 -1.20 0.85 22.40
C ARG A 54 -0.30 0.57 21.21
N LEU A 55 0.87 1.20 21.20
CA LEU A 55 1.93 0.95 20.21
C LEU A 55 2.80 -0.23 20.65
N ASN A 56 3.62 -0.76 19.73
CA ASN A 56 4.50 -1.90 19.98
C ASN A 56 3.77 -3.13 20.58
N SER A 57 2.49 -3.28 20.23
CA SER A 57 1.56 -4.26 20.80
C SER A 57 1.02 -5.17 19.69
N SER A 58 1.90 -5.97 19.09
CA SER A 58 1.54 -6.85 17.98
C SER A 58 0.47 -7.87 18.38
N VAL A 59 -0.63 -7.91 17.64
CA VAL A 59 -1.69 -8.91 17.85
C VAL A 59 -1.28 -10.24 17.24
N ALA A 60 -1.22 -11.28 18.06
CA ALA A 60 -0.92 -12.65 17.64
C ALA A 60 -2.18 -13.38 17.16
N ASN A 61 -3.29 -13.23 17.89
CA ASN A 61 -4.54 -13.95 17.61
C ASN A 61 -5.78 -13.09 17.86
N ILE A 62 -6.84 -13.35 17.09
CA ILE A 62 -8.19 -12.91 17.41
C ILE A 62 -8.88 -14.03 18.19
N LEU A 63 -9.31 -13.72 19.41
CA LEU A 63 -9.90 -14.68 20.35
C LEU A 63 -11.37 -14.96 19.97
N LEU A 64 -11.73 -16.24 19.93
CA LEU A 64 -13.10 -16.67 19.60
C LEU A 64 -13.74 -17.47 20.73
N LYS A 65 -15.01 -17.17 21.02
CA LYS A 65 -15.92 -18.07 21.74
C LYS A 65 -16.91 -18.68 20.74
N GLY A 66 -16.62 -19.89 20.28
CA GLY A 66 -17.37 -20.53 19.20
C GLY A 66 -17.17 -19.80 17.86
N THR A 67 -18.17 -19.05 17.39
CA THR A 67 -18.09 -18.25 16.14
C THR A 67 -18.26 -16.75 16.35
N VAL A 68 -18.00 -16.30 17.58
CA VAL A 68 -18.08 -14.90 18.01
C VAL A 68 -16.68 -14.45 18.41
N ALA A 69 -16.20 -13.33 17.87
CA ALA A 69 -14.98 -12.69 18.33
C ALA A 69 -15.21 -12.04 19.70
N VAL A 70 -14.27 -12.22 20.62
CA VAL A 70 -14.38 -11.77 22.02
C VAL A 70 -13.18 -10.96 22.49
N GLY A 71 -12.25 -10.64 21.59
CA GLY A 71 -11.03 -9.91 21.91
C GLY A 71 -9.84 -10.32 21.05
N VAL A 72 -8.66 -9.92 21.50
CA VAL A 72 -7.38 -10.22 20.88
C VAL A 72 -6.36 -10.69 21.91
N GLN A 73 -5.39 -11.47 21.47
CA GLN A 73 -4.20 -11.83 22.23
C GLN A 73 -2.98 -11.22 21.54
N LEU A 74 -2.09 -10.60 22.33
CA LEU A 74 -0.84 -10.04 21.85
C LEU A 74 0.27 -11.10 21.77
N GLU A 75 1.38 -10.78 21.11
CA GLU A 75 2.53 -11.68 20.98
C GLU A 75 3.20 -12.01 22.32
N ASP A 76 3.06 -11.17 23.34
CA ASP A 76 3.53 -11.44 24.71
C ASP A 76 2.61 -12.40 25.50
N GLY A 77 1.50 -12.82 24.89
CA GLY A 77 0.50 -13.72 25.47
C GLY A 77 -0.60 -13.03 26.27
N SER A 78 -0.53 -11.71 26.49
CA SER A 78 -1.59 -10.95 27.15
C SER A 78 -2.88 -10.93 26.32
N GLU A 79 -4.02 -10.96 27.01
CA GLU A 79 -5.35 -11.00 26.38
C GLU A 79 -6.13 -9.73 26.68
N HIS A 80 -6.79 -9.19 25.65
CA HIS A 80 -7.65 -8.03 25.72
C HIS A 80 -9.02 -8.38 25.20
N TYR A 81 -9.99 -8.46 26.11
CA TYR A 81 -11.37 -8.80 25.79
C TYR A 81 -12.16 -7.58 25.33
N SER A 82 -13.03 -7.77 24.34
CA SER A 82 -13.90 -6.73 23.79
C SER A 82 -15.18 -7.32 23.21
N ASP A 83 -16.25 -6.52 23.17
CA ASP A 83 -17.51 -6.92 22.53
C ASP A 83 -17.38 -6.99 21.00
N VAL A 84 -16.52 -6.15 20.43
CA VAL A 84 -16.28 -6.01 18.99
C VAL A 84 -14.79 -5.97 18.70
N VAL A 85 -14.39 -6.57 17.59
CA VAL A 85 -13.02 -6.49 17.03
C VAL A 85 -13.11 -5.91 15.62
N VAL A 86 -12.46 -4.77 15.40
CA VAL A 86 -12.26 -4.17 14.08
C VAL A 86 -10.81 -4.35 13.67
N ALA A 87 -10.56 -5.13 12.62
CA ALA A 87 -9.22 -5.46 12.16
C ALA A 87 -8.87 -4.70 10.88
N ASN A 88 -7.86 -3.82 10.98
CA ASN A 88 -7.23 -3.09 9.86
C ASN A 88 -5.94 -3.79 9.36
N ALA A 89 -5.77 -5.07 9.69
CA ALA A 89 -4.71 -5.91 9.11
C ALA A 89 -5.11 -6.38 7.71
N ASP A 90 -4.15 -6.83 6.90
CA ASP A 90 -4.49 -7.45 5.61
C ASP A 90 -5.46 -8.62 5.80
N ALA A 91 -6.50 -8.69 4.97
CA ALA A 91 -7.51 -9.73 5.08
C ALA A 91 -6.93 -11.15 4.99
N ASP A 92 -5.89 -11.38 4.19
CA ASP A 92 -5.22 -12.67 4.14
C ASP A 92 -4.58 -13.00 5.50
N LEU A 93 -3.94 -12.04 6.17
CA LEU A 93 -3.42 -12.21 7.52
C LEU A 93 -4.53 -12.45 8.55
N ILE A 94 -5.60 -11.68 8.51
CA ILE A 94 -6.75 -11.84 9.41
C ILE A 94 -7.27 -13.27 9.31
N TYR A 95 -7.60 -13.72 8.10
CA TYR A 95 -8.23 -15.01 7.92
C TYR A 95 -7.23 -16.16 8.06
N ASN A 96 -6.00 -16.05 7.58
CA ASN A 96 -5.08 -17.19 7.51
C ASN A 96 -4.08 -17.30 8.66
N LYS A 97 -3.78 -16.20 9.37
CA LYS A 97 -2.82 -16.17 10.48
C LYS A 97 -3.47 -15.85 11.82
N LEU A 98 -4.24 -14.77 11.91
CA LEU A 98 -4.78 -14.27 13.19
C LEU A 98 -6.00 -15.05 13.69
N LEU A 99 -6.76 -15.69 12.78
CA LEU A 99 -7.92 -16.48 13.14
C LEU A 99 -7.62 -17.99 13.16
N PRO A 100 -8.15 -18.72 14.16
CA PRO A 100 -8.14 -20.17 14.10
C PRO A 100 -8.95 -20.68 12.89
N LYS A 101 -8.63 -21.89 12.44
CA LYS A 101 -9.32 -22.51 11.31
C LYS A 101 -10.74 -22.90 11.69
N VAL A 102 -11.70 -22.06 11.33
CA VAL A 102 -13.13 -22.29 11.55
C VAL A 102 -13.89 -22.38 10.23
N LYS A 103 -14.80 -23.37 10.11
CA LYS A 103 -15.55 -23.67 8.87
C LYS A 103 -16.28 -22.46 8.28
N LYS A 104 -16.76 -21.55 9.14
CA LYS A 104 -17.49 -20.32 8.75
C LYS A 104 -16.66 -19.37 7.88
N THR A 105 -15.33 -19.41 7.99
CA THR A 105 -14.40 -18.58 7.19
C THR A 105 -13.96 -19.23 5.88
N SER A 106 -14.34 -20.49 5.61
CA SER A 106 -13.87 -21.25 4.43
C SER A 106 -14.12 -20.55 3.10
N ARG A 107 -15.28 -19.92 2.92
CA ARG A 107 -15.61 -19.15 1.71
C ARG A 107 -14.74 -17.91 1.56
N ALA A 108 -14.51 -17.16 2.65
CA ALA A 108 -13.65 -15.99 2.65
C ALA A 108 -12.20 -16.37 2.27
N ARG A 109 -11.65 -17.40 2.92
CA ARG A 109 -10.32 -17.95 2.60
C ARG A 109 -10.21 -18.41 1.14
N LYS A 110 -11.24 -19.08 0.60
CA LYS A 110 -11.27 -19.51 -0.81
C LYS A 110 -11.35 -18.33 -1.78
N ALA A 111 -12.07 -17.26 -1.44
CA ALA A 111 -12.14 -16.05 -2.25
C ALA A 111 -10.78 -15.34 -2.29
N LEU A 112 -10.14 -15.16 -1.12
CA LEU A 112 -8.80 -14.55 -1.01
C LEU A 112 -7.74 -15.36 -1.76
N LYS A 113 -7.74 -16.69 -1.63
CA LYS A 113 -6.83 -17.57 -2.40
C LYS A 113 -6.99 -17.43 -3.92
N LYS A 114 -8.18 -17.05 -4.40
CA LYS A 114 -8.44 -16.82 -5.83
C LYS A 114 -8.14 -15.39 -6.27
N ALA A 115 -8.11 -14.45 -5.34
CA ALA A 115 -7.85 -13.05 -5.65
C ALA A 115 -6.42 -12.91 -6.17
N THR A 116 -6.24 -12.11 -7.21
CA THR A 116 -4.91 -11.74 -7.71
C THR A 116 -4.42 -10.55 -6.88
N PRO A 117 -3.31 -10.69 -6.14
CA PRO A 117 -2.73 -9.58 -5.40
C PRO A 117 -2.32 -8.43 -6.34
N SER A 118 -2.32 -7.20 -5.83
CA SER A 118 -1.82 -6.05 -6.60
C SER A 118 -0.31 -6.14 -6.81
N LEU A 119 0.22 -5.39 -7.77
CA LEU A 119 1.66 -5.11 -7.81
C LEU A 119 2.14 -4.43 -6.51
N SER A 120 3.46 -4.37 -6.35
CA SER A 120 4.12 -3.64 -5.27
C SER A 120 4.82 -2.39 -5.82
N GLY A 121 5.45 -1.61 -4.94
CA GLY A 121 6.23 -0.43 -5.28
C GLY A 121 7.67 -0.57 -4.79
N PHE A 122 8.61 -0.12 -5.61
CA PHE A 122 9.98 0.16 -5.18
C PHE A 122 10.16 1.68 -5.19
N SER A 123 10.58 2.26 -4.08
CA SER A 123 10.71 3.71 -3.97
C SER A 123 12.06 4.17 -3.44
N LEU A 124 12.45 5.35 -3.90
CA LEU A 124 13.60 6.09 -3.42
C LEU A 124 13.12 7.38 -2.77
N LEU A 125 13.62 7.67 -1.57
CA LEU A 125 13.46 8.98 -0.94
C LEU A 125 14.79 9.70 -1.09
N LEU A 126 14.82 10.73 -1.93
CA LEU A 126 16.04 11.43 -2.31
C LEU A 126 16.05 12.83 -1.70
N GLY A 127 17.08 13.14 -0.92
CA GLY A 127 17.43 14.51 -0.56
C GLY A 127 18.45 15.03 -1.55
N LEU A 128 18.14 16.14 -2.23
CA LEU A 128 18.94 16.70 -3.32
C LEU A 128 19.30 18.15 -3.04
N SER A 129 20.50 18.58 -3.40
CA SER A 129 20.87 20.00 -3.44
C SER A 129 20.52 20.66 -4.76
N GLY A 130 20.27 21.96 -4.77
CA GLY A 130 19.83 22.71 -5.94
C GLY A 130 18.33 22.52 -6.23
N LYS A 131 17.87 23.13 -7.31
CA LYS A 131 16.48 23.06 -7.79
C LYS A 131 16.42 22.45 -9.19
N SER A 132 15.26 21.90 -9.52
CA SER A 132 14.90 21.43 -10.84
C SER A 132 13.67 22.17 -11.37
N ASP A 133 13.41 22.06 -12.67
CA ASP A 133 12.18 22.57 -13.29
C ASP A 133 11.02 21.55 -13.22
N LEU A 134 11.16 20.50 -12.40
CA LEU A 134 10.12 19.47 -12.25
C LEU A 134 8.89 20.04 -11.55
N GLY A 135 7.72 19.77 -12.14
CA GLY A 135 6.44 19.99 -11.49
C GLY A 135 6.24 19.07 -10.29
N HIS A 136 5.18 19.33 -9.53
CA HIS A 136 4.87 18.59 -8.30
C HIS A 136 4.74 17.07 -8.54
N HIS A 137 4.19 16.67 -9.68
CA HIS A 137 4.16 15.29 -10.15
C HIS A 137 4.73 15.21 -11.56
N THR A 138 5.71 14.33 -11.74
CA THR A 138 6.32 14.04 -13.05
C THR A 138 6.33 12.54 -13.28
N VAL A 139 6.01 12.09 -14.49
CA VAL A 139 6.15 10.70 -14.90
C VAL A 139 7.06 10.62 -16.11
N LEU A 140 8.14 9.86 -15.98
CA LEU A 140 9.01 9.51 -17.09
C LEU A 140 8.58 8.15 -17.64
N PHE A 141 7.89 8.14 -18.78
CA PHE A 141 7.43 6.89 -19.40
C PHE A 141 8.59 6.17 -20.13
N PRO A 142 8.60 4.83 -20.12
CA PRO A 142 9.50 4.05 -20.94
C PRO A 142 9.01 4.02 -22.39
N GLU A 143 9.88 3.55 -23.30
CA GLU A 143 9.51 3.40 -24.71
C GLU A 143 8.47 2.27 -24.90
N ASN A 144 8.62 1.17 -24.16
CA ASN A 144 7.69 0.03 -24.20
C ASN A 144 7.02 -0.18 -22.85
N TYR A 145 5.85 0.43 -22.66
CA TYR A 145 5.12 0.34 -21.40
C TYR A 145 4.49 -1.04 -21.14
N ASP A 146 4.23 -1.83 -22.18
CA ASP A 146 3.67 -3.19 -22.02
C ASP A 146 4.68 -4.16 -21.41
N ALA A 147 5.98 -3.95 -21.66
CA ALA A 147 7.06 -4.76 -21.09
C ALA A 147 7.10 -4.69 -19.56
N GLU A 148 6.78 -3.52 -18.99
CA GLU A 148 6.68 -3.33 -17.53
C GLU A 148 5.71 -4.34 -16.90
N PHE A 149 4.51 -4.44 -17.46
CA PHE A 149 3.46 -5.31 -16.91
C PHE A 149 3.74 -6.79 -17.16
N ASP A 150 4.46 -7.14 -18.23
CA ASP A 150 4.92 -8.50 -18.47
C ASP A 150 5.99 -8.93 -17.46
N GLN A 151 6.98 -8.06 -17.20
CA GLN A 151 8.02 -8.31 -16.20
C GLN A 151 7.43 -8.44 -14.79
N ILE A 152 6.45 -7.60 -14.42
CA ILE A 152 5.82 -7.64 -13.09
C ILE A 152 4.93 -8.87 -12.93
N PHE A 153 3.96 -9.08 -13.84
CA PHE A 153 2.88 -10.04 -13.61
C PHE A 153 3.15 -11.43 -14.17
N LYS A 154 4.01 -11.57 -15.19
CA LYS A 154 4.33 -12.87 -15.80
C LYS A 154 5.69 -13.37 -15.35
N GLU A 155 6.73 -12.56 -15.52
CA GLU A 155 8.11 -12.97 -15.24
C GLU A 155 8.47 -12.84 -13.77
N LYS A 156 7.75 -11.97 -13.04
CA LYS A 156 7.98 -11.61 -11.64
C LYS A 156 9.42 -11.15 -11.42
N GLN A 157 9.89 -10.21 -12.24
CA GLN A 157 11.24 -9.62 -12.16
C GLN A 157 11.17 -8.10 -12.03
N PRO A 158 12.17 -7.45 -11.39
CA PRO A 158 12.31 -6.00 -11.43
C PRO A 158 12.32 -5.50 -12.87
N VAL A 159 11.57 -4.43 -13.12
CA VAL A 159 11.34 -3.91 -14.46
C VAL A 159 12.61 -3.24 -14.96
N SER A 160 13.06 -3.59 -16.16
CA SER A 160 14.33 -3.08 -16.71
C SER A 160 14.21 -1.65 -17.24
N ASP A 161 13.05 -1.23 -17.72
CA ASP A 161 12.77 0.16 -18.12
C ASP A 161 11.39 0.58 -17.61
N PRO A 162 11.24 0.91 -16.31
CA PRO A 162 9.94 1.25 -15.74
C PRO A 162 9.51 2.67 -16.10
N ALA A 163 8.20 2.92 -16.00
CA ALA A 163 7.71 4.26 -15.74
C ALA A 163 8.18 4.72 -14.36
N ILE A 164 8.82 5.89 -14.32
CA ILE A 164 9.37 6.48 -13.09
C ILE A 164 8.48 7.65 -12.70
N TYR A 165 7.74 7.49 -11.61
CA TYR A 165 7.00 8.58 -10.99
C TYR A 165 7.90 9.34 -10.02
N ILE A 166 7.90 10.66 -10.12
CA ILE A 166 8.64 11.57 -9.24
C ILE A 166 7.62 12.55 -8.66
N CYS A 167 7.51 12.56 -7.34
CA CYS A 167 6.86 13.63 -6.60
C CYS A 167 7.94 14.60 -6.10
N ASN A 168 7.86 15.86 -6.54
CA ASN A 168 8.68 16.97 -6.08
C ASN A 168 7.77 18.00 -5.38
N PRO A 169 7.46 17.83 -4.07
CA PRO A 169 6.41 18.59 -3.42
C PRO A 169 6.57 20.11 -3.50
N ASN A 170 7.82 20.59 -3.57
CA ASN A 170 8.18 22.01 -3.47
C ASN A 170 7.62 22.68 -2.20
N ASP A 171 7.58 21.90 -1.11
CA ASP A 171 7.07 22.34 0.18
C ASP A 171 8.22 22.73 1.12
N SER A 172 8.20 23.99 1.57
CA SER A 172 9.20 24.53 2.50
C SER A 172 9.31 23.78 3.83
N LYS A 173 8.23 23.11 4.28
CA LYS A 173 8.21 22.30 5.52
C LYS A 173 8.81 20.91 5.33
N MET A 174 9.07 20.50 4.08
CA MET A 174 9.59 19.17 3.78
C MET A 174 11.02 19.19 3.21
N ILE A 175 11.64 20.37 3.10
CA ILE A 175 13.02 20.54 2.62
C ILE A 175 13.91 21.05 3.75
N LYS A 176 15.21 20.77 3.65
CA LYS A 176 16.20 21.23 4.62
C LYS A 176 16.39 22.75 4.59
N ASP A 177 16.43 23.32 3.39
CA ASP A 177 16.61 24.73 3.12
C ASP A 177 16.05 25.06 1.72
N GLN A 178 15.98 26.35 1.38
CA GLN A 178 15.45 26.82 0.08
C GLN A 178 16.27 26.36 -1.13
N PHE A 179 17.47 25.83 -0.93
CA PHE A 179 18.36 25.34 -1.99
C PHE A 179 18.34 23.81 -2.07
N SER A 180 17.33 23.17 -1.50
CA SER A 180 17.19 21.72 -1.49
C SER A 180 15.87 21.27 -2.12
N GLU A 181 15.84 20.03 -2.58
CA GLU A 181 14.64 19.31 -3.01
C GLU A 181 14.55 17.96 -2.30
N ASN A 182 13.34 17.43 -2.24
CA ASN A 182 13.02 16.14 -1.65
C ASN A 182 12.16 15.31 -2.63
N TRP A 183 12.79 14.40 -3.36
CA TRP A 183 12.05 13.60 -4.33
C TRP A 183 11.58 12.30 -3.70
N PHE A 184 10.28 12.04 -3.81
CA PHE A 184 9.75 10.68 -3.69
C PHE A 184 9.68 10.08 -5.10
N VAL A 185 10.52 9.10 -5.36
CA VAL A 185 10.56 8.37 -6.63
C VAL A 185 9.90 7.01 -6.44
N LEU A 186 8.97 6.63 -7.30
CA LEU A 186 8.27 5.35 -7.26
C LEU A 186 8.29 4.69 -8.64
N VAL A 187 8.62 3.40 -8.66
CA VAL A 187 8.41 2.52 -9.81
C VAL A 187 7.53 1.35 -9.39
N ASN A 188 6.72 0.84 -10.32
CA ASN A 188 5.99 -0.40 -10.09
C ASN A 188 6.98 -1.57 -10.02
N ALA A 189 6.73 -2.51 -9.12
CA ALA A 189 7.62 -3.63 -8.85
C ALA A 189 6.86 -4.95 -8.69
N PRO A 190 7.49 -6.11 -9.01
CA PRO A 190 6.96 -7.39 -8.60
C PRO A 190 6.91 -7.48 -7.08
N ARG A 191 5.95 -8.25 -6.59
CA ARG A 191 5.81 -8.57 -5.17
C ARG A 191 7.05 -9.29 -4.65
N HIS A 192 7.30 -9.15 -3.35
CA HIS A 192 8.27 -9.98 -2.64
C HIS A 192 7.74 -11.40 -2.47
N GLU A 193 8.29 -12.35 -3.23
CA GLU A 193 7.88 -13.76 -3.21
C GLU A 193 9.11 -14.68 -3.31
N PRO A 194 9.91 -14.86 -2.24
CA PRO A 194 11.16 -15.63 -2.31
C PRO A 194 11.02 -17.05 -2.88
N ASP A 195 9.89 -17.71 -2.62
CA ASP A 195 9.65 -19.10 -3.02
C ASP A 195 9.06 -19.25 -4.43
N LEU A 196 8.39 -18.21 -4.94
CA LEU A 196 7.53 -18.29 -6.13
C LEU A 196 7.77 -17.17 -7.16
N GLY A 197 8.70 -16.26 -6.89
CA GLY A 197 8.94 -15.05 -7.64
C GLY A 197 10.24 -14.38 -7.21
N PHE A 198 10.21 -13.06 -7.00
CA PHE A 198 11.41 -12.28 -6.73
C PHE A 198 11.70 -12.11 -5.24
N ASP A 199 12.97 -12.27 -4.89
CA ASP A 199 13.47 -12.07 -3.54
C ASP A 199 14.24 -10.74 -3.43
N TRP A 200 13.55 -9.72 -2.95
CA TRP A 200 14.10 -8.38 -2.67
C TRP A 200 15.07 -8.33 -1.48
N ARG A 201 15.19 -9.41 -0.69
CA ARG A 201 16.12 -9.48 0.46
C ARG A 201 17.52 -9.95 0.05
N LYS A 202 17.70 -10.41 -1.20
CA LYS A 202 19.01 -10.84 -1.70
C LYS A 202 20.02 -9.69 -1.63
N PRO A 203 21.24 -9.93 -1.09
CA PRO A 203 22.25 -8.89 -0.95
C PRO A 203 22.56 -8.18 -2.27
N GLY A 204 22.64 -6.84 -2.23
CA GLY A 204 22.99 -5.99 -3.37
C GLY A 204 21.86 -5.74 -4.38
N ILE A 205 20.73 -6.45 -4.30
CA ILE A 205 19.60 -6.25 -5.23
C ILE A 205 18.98 -4.88 -5.09
N LYS A 206 18.73 -4.44 -3.84
CA LYS A 206 18.07 -3.14 -3.61
C LYS A 206 18.96 -1.98 -4.04
N GLU A 207 20.26 -2.02 -3.74
CA GLU A 207 21.22 -0.98 -4.13
C GLU A 207 21.46 -0.99 -5.64
N GLY A 208 21.57 -2.18 -6.25
CA GLY A 208 21.72 -2.31 -7.70
C GLY A 208 20.52 -1.74 -8.45
N TYR A 209 19.30 -2.08 -8.01
CA TYR A 209 18.08 -1.56 -8.65
C TYR A 209 17.87 -0.07 -8.41
N ALA A 210 18.20 0.44 -7.22
CA ALA A 210 18.18 1.87 -6.95
C ALA A 210 19.13 2.66 -7.88
N ASN A 211 20.36 2.16 -8.05
CA ASN A 211 21.31 2.76 -8.97
C ASN A 211 20.82 2.71 -10.42
N HIS A 212 20.22 1.59 -10.83
CA HIS A 212 19.62 1.46 -12.15
C HIS A 212 18.50 2.48 -12.41
N ILE A 213 17.60 2.70 -11.44
CA ILE A 213 16.55 3.73 -11.55
C ILE A 213 17.17 5.13 -11.68
N ILE A 214 18.23 5.41 -10.92
CA ILE A 214 18.98 6.68 -11.04
C ILE A 214 19.60 6.82 -12.44
N ASP A 215 20.25 5.79 -12.96
CA ASP A 215 20.85 5.81 -14.29
C ASP A 215 19.80 6.06 -15.38
N LEU A 216 18.60 5.51 -15.22
CA LEU A 216 17.47 5.77 -16.12
C LEU A 216 16.97 7.21 -16.02
N MET A 217 16.86 7.79 -14.82
CA MET A 217 16.51 9.21 -14.65
C MET A 217 17.55 10.12 -15.32
N GLU A 218 18.84 9.81 -15.16
CA GLU A 218 19.94 10.58 -15.78
C GLU A 218 19.97 10.44 -17.30
N LYS A 219 19.76 9.22 -17.82
CA LYS A 219 19.61 8.97 -19.27
C LYS A 219 18.43 9.75 -19.85
N ARG A 220 17.39 10.01 -19.06
CA ARG A 220 16.20 10.78 -19.44
C ARG A 220 16.33 12.28 -19.14
N GLY A 221 17.55 12.74 -18.81
CA GLY A 221 17.89 14.17 -18.72
C GLY A 221 17.77 14.80 -17.34
N LEU A 222 17.53 14.02 -16.27
CA LEU A 222 17.51 14.56 -14.91
C LEU A 222 18.88 14.47 -14.26
N GLU A 223 19.35 15.54 -13.63
CA GLU A 223 20.57 15.48 -12.82
C GLU A 223 20.26 14.97 -11.41
N VAL A 224 20.78 13.79 -11.05
CA VAL A 224 20.48 13.15 -9.76
C VAL A 224 21.74 12.90 -8.94
N ARG A 225 22.71 12.13 -9.46
CA ARG A 225 23.89 11.69 -8.69
C ARG A 225 24.73 12.87 -8.20
N SER A 226 24.93 13.87 -9.05
CA SER A 226 25.70 15.08 -8.72
C SER A 226 25.07 15.90 -7.59
N ARG A 227 23.75 15.80 -7.41
CA ARG A 227 22.96 16.56 -6.43
C ARG A 227 22.63 15.76 -5.17
N LEU A 228 22.80 14.45 -5.20
CA LEU A 228 22.37 13.52 -4.15
C LEU A 228 23.08 13.78 -2.82
N LYS A 229 22.30 14.02 -1.76
CA LYS A 229 22.77 14.18 -0.38
C LYS A 229 22.37 13.02 0.51
N VAL A 230 21.15 12.52 0.33
CA VAL A 230 20.60 11.39 1.08
C VAL A 230 19.80 10.53 0.12
N MET A 231 19.90 9.22 0.27
CA MET A 231 19.06 8.25 -0.42
C MET A 231 18.60 7.20 0.57
N GLU A 232 17.29 7.08 0.73
CA GLU A 232 16.66 5.96 1.42
C GLU A 232 15.93 5.09 0.40
N ILE A 233 16.12 3.77 0.51
CA ILE A 233 15.53 2.79 -0.40
C ILE A 233 14.42 2.05 0.33
N ARG A 234 13.24 1.94 -0.29
CA ARG A 234 12.13 1.12 0.20
C ARG A 234 11.71 0.12 -0.86
N THR A 235 11.91 -1.15 -0.54
CA THR A 235 11.58 -2.29 -1.40
C THR A 235 10.21 -2.89 -1.05
N PRO A 236 9.66 -3.75 -1.91
CA PRO A 236 8.52 -4.59 -1.57
C PRO A 236 8.72 -5.44 -0.30
N ALA A 237 9.95 -5.90 0.00
CA ALA A 237 10.23 -6.62 1.24
C ALA A 237 10.17 -5.71 2.47
N ASP A 238 10.62 -4.46 2.36
CA ASP A 238 10.51 -3.48 3.45
C ASP A 238 9.05 -3.12 3.71
N LEU A 239 8.22 -3.01 2.65
CA LEU A 239 6.78 -2.77 2.78
C LEU A 239 6.10 -3.94 3.50
N GLU A 240 6.39 -5.19 3.11
CA GLU A 240 5.86 -6.36 3.81
C GLU A 240 6.26 -6.35 5.29
N MET A 241 7.52 -6.04 5.60
CA MET A 241 8.02 -6.02 6.97
C MET A 241 7.37 -4.92 7.82
N ASN A 242 7.24 -3.70 7.27
CA ASN A 242 6.85 -2.53 8.05
C ASN A 242 5.34 -2.39 8.26
N VAL A 243 4.53 -2.84 7.30
CA VAL A 243 3.06 -2.71 7.38
C VAL A 243 2.32 -4.04 7.28
N LEU A 244 3.05 -5.16 7.27
CA LEU A 244 2.48 -6.51 7.19
C LEU A 244 1.60 -6.73 5.95
N ALA A 245 1.87 -6.04 4.85
CA ALA A 245 1.17 -6.24 3.58
C ALA A 245 1.80 -7.43 2.82
N PRO A 246 1.07 -8.54 2.56
CA PRO A 246 1.64 -9.74 1.94
C PRO A 246 2.30 -9.47 0.57
N GLY A 247 3.59 -9.80 0.45
CA GLY A 247 4.43 -9.54 -0.70
C GLY A 247 4.70 -8.06 -0.99
N GLY A 248 4.43 -7.17 -0.02
CA GLY A 248 4.58 -5.72 -0.18
C GLY A 248 3.51 -5.06 -1.04
N SER A 249 2.36 -5.72 -1.25
CA SER A 249 1.31 -5.24 -2.15
C SER A 249 0.73 -3.90 -1.67
N ILE A 250 0.71 -2.87 -2.53
CA ILE A 250 0.35 -1.50 -2.13
C ILE A 250 -1.16 -1.18 -2.21
N TYR A 251 -1.97 -2.07 -2.81
CA TYR A 251 -3.43 -1.90 -2.92
C TYR A 251 -4.22 -3.15 -2.47
N GLY A 252 -3.59 -4.04 -1.71
CA GLY A 252 -4.18 -5.33 -1.34
C GLY A 252 -4.43 -6.21 -2.56
N THR A 253 -5.70 -6.31 -2.98
CA THR A 253 -6.08 -7.10 -4.16
C THR A 253 -6.15 -6.24 -5.43
N SER A 254 -5.59 -6.73 -6.53
CA SER A 254 -5.68 -6.05 -7.83
C SER A 254 -7.13 -5.99 -8.33
N SER A 255 -7.43 -5.04 -9.20
CA SER A 255 -8.71 -4.92 -9.91
C SER A 255 -8.71 -5.62 -11.28
N ASN A 256 -7.80 -6.59 -11.49
CA ASN A 256 -7.69 -7.31 -12.76
C ASN A 256 -8.95 -8.14 -13.03
N GLY A 257 -9.68 -7.80 -14.10
CA GLY A 257 -10.92 -8.45 -14.49
C GLY A 257 -12.17 -7.94 -13.74
N MET A 258 -13.33 -8.05 -14.40
CA MET A 258 -14.61 -7.46 -13.95
C MET A 258 -15.14 -8.01 -12.61
N ARG A 259 -14.63 -9.15 -12.13
CA ARG A 259 -15.10 -9.78 -10.88
C ARG A 259 -14.16 -9.61 -9.69
N SER A 260 -13.01 -8.95 -9.88
CA SER A 260 -11.99 -8.75 -8.85
C SER A 260 -12.53 -8.09 -7.58
N ALA A 261 -13.37 -7.06 -7.73
CA ALA A 261 -14.01 -6.36 -6.61
C ALA A 261 -14.86 -7.30 -5.71
N PHE A 262 -15.44 -8.38 -6.27
CA PHE A 262 -16.23 -9.35 -5.49
C PHE A 262 -15.38 -10.35 -4.70
N LEU A 263 -14.07 -10.40 -4.95
CA LEU A 263 -13.14 -11.27 -4.23
C LEU A 263 -12.53 -10.60 -2.98
N ARG A 264 -12.74 -9.30 -2.81
CA ARG A 264 -12.34 -8.54 -1.63
C ARG A 264 -13.02 -9.08 -0.37
N ALA A 265 -12.35 -8.99 0.77
CA ALA A 265 -12.97 -9.30 2.04
C ALA A 265 -14.12 -8.33 2.32
N LYS A 266 -15.25 -8.87 2.80
CA LYS A 266 -16.38 -8.05 3.24
C LYS A 266 -16.03 -7.35 4.55
N ASN A 267 -16.60 -6.17 4.76
CA ASN A 267 -16.44 -5.42 6.02
C ASN A 267 -17.02 -6.18 7.22
N ARG A 268 -18.20 -6.80 7.07
CA ARG A 268 -18.74 -7.76 8.05
C ARG A 268 -18.12 -9.14 7.81
N SER A 269 -17.30 -9.61 8.75
CA SER A 269 -16.76 -10.97 8.71
C SER A 269 -17.88 -12.00 8.84
N PRO A 270 -17.69 -13.23 8.31
CA PRO A 270 -18.53 -14.35 8.72
C PRO A 270 -18.50 -14.62 10.23
N ILE A 271 -17.44 -14.22 10.94
CA ILE A 271 -17.35 -14.30 12.41
C ILE A 271 -18.15 -13.16 13.03
N LYS A 272 -19.05 -13.48 13.97
CA LYS A 272 -19.87 -12.47 14.64
C LYS A 272 -18.95 -11.53 15.44
N ASN A 273 -19.26 -10.23 15.41
CA ASN A 273 -18.51 -9.16 16.06
C ASN A 273 -17.08 -8.94 15.55
N LEU A 274 -16.71 -9.52 14.41
CA LEU A 274 -15.45 -9.23 13.73
C LEU A 274 -15.71 -8.44 12.44
N TYR A 275 -14.98 -7.35 12.28
CA TYR A 275 -15.05 -6.49 11.10
C TYR A 275 -13.68 -6.36 10.46
N CYS A 276 -13.64 -6.31 9.12
CA CYS A 276 -12.45 -6.04 8.34
C CYS A 276 -12.55 -4.62 7.77
N VAL A 277 -11.50 -3.83 7.92
CA VAL A 277 -11.42 -2.44 7.41
C VAL A 277 -10.11 -2.25 6.65
N GLY A 278 -10.08 -1.29 5.74
CA GLY A 278 -8.86 -0.88 5.05
C GLY A 278 -8.72 -1.43 3.63
N GLY A 279 -7.51 -1.30 3.06
CA GLY A 279 -7.29 -1.45 1.62
C GLY A 279 -7.43 -2.88 1.07
N SER A 280 -7.36 -3.89 1.93
CA SER A 280 -7.57 -5.31 1.57
C SER A 280 -9.04 -5.75 1.73
N ALA A 281 -9.86 -4.91 2.37
CA ALA A 281 -11.30 -5.09 2.52
C ALA A 281 -12.06 -4.26 1.49
N HIS A 282 -13.37 -4.45 1.43
CA HIS A 282 -14.26 -3.59 0.66
C HIS A 282 -14.23 -2.15 1.21
N PRO A 283 -14.30 -1.11 0.35
CA PRO A 283 -14.39 -1.17 -1.11
C PRO A 283 -13.06 -1.38 -1.85
N GLY A 284 -11.90 -1.10 -1.25
CA GLY A 284 -10.58 -1.39 -1.84
C GLY A 284 -9.47 -0.46 -1.34
N GLY A 285 -8.30 -0.55 -1.97
CA GLY A 285 -7.11 0.25 -1.63
C GLY A 285 -7.16 1.71 -2.10
N GLY A 286 -6.32 2.55 -1.50
CA GLY A 286 -6.26 4.00 -1.73
C GLY A 286 -6.95 4.79 -0.63
N LEU A 287 -6.42 5.98 -0.29
CA LEU A 287 -6.88 6.78 0.85
C LEU A 287 -8.40 7.02 0.87
N PRO A 288 -9.07 7.41 -0.23
CA PRO A 288 -10.51 7.63 -0.22
C PRO A 288 -11.30 6.35 0.07
N LEU A 289 -10.93 5.24 -0.57
CA LEU A 289 -11.62 3.96 -0.41
C LEU A 289 -11.40 3.37 0.99
N VAL A 290 -10.22 3.59 1.58
CA VAL A 290 -9.94 3.23 2.98
C VAL A 290 -10.81 4.03 3.94
N GLY A 291 -11.00 5.34 3.70
CA GLY A 291 -11.93 6.17 4.46
C GLY A 291 -13.38 5.67 4.40
N ILE A 292 -13.87 5.36 3.19
CA ILE A 292 -15.21 4.78 2.99
C ILE A 292 -15.32 3.41 3.68
N SER A 293 -14.26 2.59 3.64
CA SER A 293 -14.22 1.30 4.36
C SER A 293 -14.46 1.49 5.86
N ALA A 294 -13.84 2.51 6.46
CA ALA A 294 -14.00 2.83 7.87
C ALA A 294 -15.42 3.33 8.19
N GLU A 295 -16.00 4.17 7.34
CA GLU A 295 -17.39 4.64 7.47
C GLU A 295 -18.39 3.47 7.44
N ILE A 296 -18.27 2.58 6.46
CA ILE A 296 -19.13 1.37 6.36
C ILE A 296 -19.01 0.52 7.63
N VAL A 297 -17.80 0.33 8.14
CA VAL A 297 -17.58 -0.46 9.36
C VAL A 297 -18.17 0.23 10.58
N ALA A 298 -18.01 1.55 10.71
CA ALA A 298 -18.59 2.31 11.82
C ALA A 298 -20.11 2.14 11.87
N THR A 299 -20.81 2.36 10.74
CA THR A 299 -22.26 2.12 10.65
C THR A 299 -22.62 0.67 10.98
N ALA A 300 -21.85 -0.30 10.47
CA ALA A 300 -22.11 -1.71 10.70
C ALA A 300 -21.90 -2.15 12.17
N VAL A 301 -21.10 -1.42 12.94
CA VAL A 301 -20.90 -1.68 14.38
C VAL A 301 -22.06 -1.13 15.21
N GLU A 302 -22.69 -0.04 14.77
CA GLU A 302 -23.85 0.57 15.45
C GLU A 302 -25.17 -0.21 15.23
N GLU A 303 -25.27 -0.97 14.14
CA GLU A 303 -26.37 -1.88 13.79
C GLU A 303 -26.31 -3.25 14.52
#